data_AF-A0A4Y2FSY3-F1
#
_entry.id   AF-A0A4Y2FSY3-F1
#
_cell.length_a   1.000
_cell.length_b   1.000
_cell.length_c   1.000
_cell.angle_alpha   90.00
_cell.angle_beta   90.00
_cell.angle_gamma   90.00
#
_symmetry.space_group_name_H-M   'P 1'
#
loop_
_entity.id
_entity.type
_entity.pdbx_description
1 polymer ?
#
loop_
_entity_poly.entity_id
_entity_poly.type
_entity_poly.pdbx_seq_one_letter_code
_entity_poly.pdbx_strand_id
1 'polypeptide(L)' 'MHFHGSNLESLHKHLPPEILPKYLGGHLSDSNEDYNSKILSKDSYFEDINKYGYLPKF' A
#
# COMPACT_ATOMS: atom_id res chain seq x y z
N MET A 1 -9.74 11.27 8.97
CA MET A 1 -9.30 11.56 7.59
C MET A 1 -8.45 12.82 7.63
N HIS A 2 -7.22 12.76 7.11
CA HIS A 2 -6.30 13.89 7.05
C HIS A 2 -6.04 14.23 5.58
N PHE A 3 -6.04 15.53 5.25
CA PHE A 3 -5.80 16.02 3.90
C PHE A 3 -4.61 16.99 3.96
N HIS A 4 -3.56 16.71 3.19
CA HIS A 4 -2.32 17.49 3.22
C HIS A 4 -2.18 18.44 2.01
N GLY A 5 -3.00 18.26 0.97
CA GLY A 5 -2.94 19.12 -0.22
C GLY A 5 -1.56 19.09 -0.88
N SER A 6 -1.09 20.25 -1.35
CA SER A 6 0.24 20.40 -1.93
C SER A 6 1.37 20.63 -0.91
N ASN A 7 1.04 20.95 0.35
CA ASN A 7 2.04 21.12 1.41
C ASN A 7 2.18 19.85 2.25
N LEU A 8 3.30 19.15 2.06
CA LEU A 8 3.60 17.89 2.73
C LEU A 8 4.26 18.05 4.11
N GLU A 9 4.48 19.26 4.63
CA GLU A 9 5.09 19.46 5.96
C GLU A 9 4.32 18.75 7.06
N SER A 10 2.98 18.79 7.00
CA SER A 10 2.13 18.09 7.97
C SER A 10 2.20 16.57 7.82
N LEU A 11 2.44 16.05 6.62
CA LEU A 11 2.67 14.62 6.38
C LEU A 11 3.95 14.15 7.09
N HIS A 12 5.04 14.91 6.95
CA HIS A 12 6.34 14.58 7.55
C HIS A 12 6.39 14.71 9.07
N LYS A 13 5.39 15.34 9.71
CA LYS A 13 5.22 15.29 11.18
C LYS A 13 4.78 13.91 11.68
N HIS A 14 4.19 13.11 10.79
CA HIS A 14 3.62 11.81 11.14
C HIS A 14 4.36 10.64 10.51
N LEU A 15 4.91 10.82 9.30
CA LEU A 15 5.61 9.78 8.56
C LEU A 15 7.03 10.22 8.21
N PRO A 16 8.05 9.42 8.56
CA PRO A 16 9.44 9.74 8.26
C PRO A 16 9.73 9.65 6.73
N PRO A 17 10.58 10.51 6.16
CA PRO A 17 10.92 10.49 4.73
C PRO A 17 11.48 9.14 4.24
N GLU A 18 12.13 8.37 5.11
CA GLU A 18 12.82 7.11 4.78
C GLU A 18 11.85 6.01 4.32
N ILE A 19 10.57 6.08 4.71
CA ILE A 19 9.55 5.10 4.32
C ILE A 19 8.64 5.60 3.20
N LEU A 20 8.89 6.81 2.69
CA LEU A 20 8.05 7.47 1.69
C LEU A 20 8.73 7.45 0.31
N PRO A 21 7.94 7.42 -0.77
CA PRO A 21 8.45 7.60 -2.13
C PRO A 21 8.84 9.06 -2.39
N LYS A 22 9.62 9.29 -3.45
CA LYS A 22 10.18 10.62 -3.78
C LYS A 22 9.12 11.67 -4.05
N TYR A 23 8.02 11.30 -4.71
CA TYR A 23 6.94 12.25 -5.01
C TYR A 23 6.18 12.75 -3.76
N LEU A 24 6.40 12.11 -2.60
CA LEU A 24 5.89 12.55 -1.29
C LEU A 24 6.99 13.16 -0.40
N GLY A 25 8.14 13.54 -0.97
CA GLY A 25 9.26 14.10 -0.20
C GLY A 25 10.10 13.05 0.54
N GLY A 26 10.01 11.77 0.14
CA GLY A 26 10.77 10.68 0.73
C GLY A 26 12.00 10.23 -0.05
N HIS A 27 12.59 9.11 0.38
CA HIS A 27 13.83 8.56 -0.19
C HIS A 27 13.63 7.26 -0.99
N LEU A 28 12.45 6.62 -0.88
CA LEU A 28 12.18 5.36 -1.57
C LEU A 28 11.96 5.56 -3.07
N SER A 29 12.19 4.49 -3.82
CA SER A 29 11.85 4.46 -5.25
C SER A 29 10.34 4.54 -5.44
N ASP A 30 9.91 5.09 -6.59
CA ASP A 30 8.50 5.15 -6.96
C ASP A 30 7.98 3.81 -7.54
N SER A 31 8.82 2.77 -7.60
CA SER A 31 8.43 1.45 -8.08
C SER A 31 7.67 0.66 -7.01
N ASN A 32 6.55 0.07 -7.43
CA ASN A 32 5.73 -0.84 -6.62
C ASN A 32 6.01 -2.32 -6.93
N GLU A 33 7.03 -2.63 -7.73
CA GLU A 33 7.30 -4.01 -8.20
C GLU A 33 7.52 -5.00 -7.06
N ASP A 34 8.26 -4.61 -6.01
CA ASP A 34 8.49 -5.46 -4.83
C ASP A 34 7.17 -5.82 -4.13
N TYR A 35 6.28 -4.83 -3.92
CA TYR A 35 4.96 -5.07 -3.35
C TYR A 35 4.11 -5.98 -4.25
N ASN A 36 4.07 -5.69 -5.56
CA ASN A 36 3.29 -6.45 -6.52
C ASN A 36 3.75 -7.91 -6.58
N SER A 37 5.06 -8.16 -6.62
CA SER A 37 5.63 -9.51 -6.63
C SER A 37 5.26 -10.29 -5.36
N LYS A 38 5.30 -9.64 -4.18
CA LYS A 38 4.90 -10.25 -2.91
C LYS A 38 3.42 -10.58 -2.87
N ILE A 39 2.55 -9.72 -3.38
CA ILE A 39 1.10 -9.99 -3.44
C ILE A 39 0.82 -11.16 -4.37
N LEU A 40 1.38 -11.16 -5.58
CA LEU A 40 1.20 -12.24 -6.55
C LEU A 40 1.77 -13.57 -6.05
N SER A 41 2.84 -13.56 -5.25
CA SER A 41 3.37 -14.79 -4.64
C SER A 41 2.44 -15.43 -3.61
N LYS A 42 1.36 -14.74 -3.20
CA LYS A 42 0.41 -15.19 -2.18
C LYS A 42 -0.90 -15.72 -2.77
N ASP A 43 -0.96 -16.03 -4.06
CA ASP A 43 -2.18 -16.56 -4.70
C ASP A 43 -2.80 -17.74 -3.93
N SER A 44 -2.01 -18.71 -3.49
CA SER A 44 -2.52 -19.85 -2.71
C SER A 44 -3.14 -19.47 -1.37
N TYR A 45 -2.62 -18.42 -0.71
CA TYR A 45 -3.22 -17.88 0.51
C TYR A 45 -4.57 -17.23 0.20
N PHE A 46 -4.67 -16.48 -0.90
CA PHE A 46 -5.93 -15.88 -1.32
C PHE A 46 -6.97 -16.93 -1.74
N GLU A 47 -6.56 -18.00 -2.42
CA GLU A 47 -7.41 -19.15 -2.72
C GLU A 47 -7.97 -19.81 -1.46
N ASP A 48 -7.13 -19.97 -0.43
CA ASP A 48 -7.57 -20.60 0.82
C ASP A 48 -8.58 -19.75 1.59
N ILE A 49 -8.35 -18.44 1.71
CA ILE A 49 -9.32 -17.56 2.38
C ILE A 49 -10.61 -17.40 1.56
N ASN A 50 -10.56 -17.51 0.23
CA ASN A 50 -11.74 -17.47 -0.63
C ASN A 50 -12.66 -18.70 -0.47
N LYS A 51 -12.17 -19.80 0.13
CA LYS A 51 -13.03 -20.95 0.48
C LYS A 51 -14.02 -20.62 1.58
N TYR A 52 -13.74 -19.61 2.40
CA TYR A 52 -14.50 -19.27 3.58
C TYR A 52 -15.12 -17.87 3.42
N GLY A 53 -16.44 -17.79 3.28
CA GLY A 53 -17.13 -16.52 3.11
C GLY A 53 -18.56 -16.65 2.59
N TYR A 54 -19.24 -15.52 2.43
CA TYR A 54 -20.58 -15.48 1.82
C TYR A 54 -20.47 -15.71 0.32
N LEU A 55 -21.01 -16.84 -0.15
CA LEU A 55 -21.23 -17.07 -1.57
C LEU A 55 -22.24 -16.04 -2.09
N PRO A 56 -21.98 -15.35 -3.22
CA PRO A 56 -22.98 -14.53 -3.88
C PRO A 56 -24.21 -15.39 -4.15
N LYS A 57 -25.38 -14.99 -3.63
CA LYS A 57 -26.65 -15.59 -4.05
C LYS A 57 -26.95 -15.05 -5.44
N PHE A 58 -26.81 -15.90 -6.45
CA PHE A 58 -27.37 -15.67 -7.79
C PHE A 58 -28.87 -15.96 -7.78
#